data_AF-A0A3D2VKS2-F1
#
_entry.id   AF-A0A3D2VKS2-F1
#
_cell.length_a   1.000
_cell.length_b   1.000
_cell.length_c   1.000
_cell.angle_alpha   90.00
_cell.angle_beta   90.00
_cell.angle_gamma   90.00
#
_symmetry.space_group_name_H-M   'P 1'
#
loop_
_entity.id
_entity.type
_entity.pdbx_description
1 polymer ?
#
loop_
_entity_poly.entity_id
_entity_poly.type
_entity_poly.pdbx_seq_one_letter_code
_entity_poly.pdbx_strand_id
1 'polypeptide(L)'
;MALDAGLVAAATLRRATGTDPRTCSTAETTHQLQLAHVLLDGGYDGVATLEEALAGGDHGLGTVDRLDGELVVVDGQPWRVDYTGAAELMPPSTRTPFVVVATMHHPRTVRLRNVDRATVAAAVEDLVDDPGAVISVRLEGSFTSALVRSVPPQSPPYRPYIEVCATDEVRWLHEPFDGVFVGFRFPDLDPGATIAGLHLHGLNHERTTGGHNHDLVVDDAVLSVSASRDVVMHLPDRAMADLLETPPAVRAVQRVLLRRGPSTIAQISAAVQRELPQVTADVQWLADRGFVSATEDAETAEPLWSVTMRAPGAKAEGVVADILDLLD
;
A
#
# COMPACT_ATOMS: atom_id res chain seq x y z
N MET A 1 -38.92 -11.17 33.43
CA MET A 1 -37.50 -11.30 33.05
C MET A 1 -37.46 -11.64 31.57
N ALA A 2 -37.45 -10.60 30.74
CA ALA A 2 -37.31 -10.68 29.29
C ALA A 2 -36.28 -9.60 28.97
N LEU A 3 -35.17 -10.01 28.35
CA LEU A 3 -34.07 -9.11 28.03
C LEU A 3 -34.52 -8.12 26.95
N ASP A 4 -34.15 -6.86 27.19
CA ASP A 4 -34.62 -5.64 26.55
C ASP A 4 -34.16 -5.54 25.08
N ALA A 5 -35.09 -5.18 24.20
CA ALA A 5 -34.87 -4.97 22.77
C ALA A 5 -33.90 -3.80 22.46
N GLY A 6 -33.46 -3.06 23.48
CA GLY A 6 -32.44 -2.01 23.40
C GLY A 6 -30.98 -2.47 23.29
N LEU A 7 -30.66 -3.78 23.36
CA LEU A 7 -29.26 -4.26 23.40
C LEU A 7 -28.79 -5.04 22.14
N VAL A 8 -29.62 -5.20 21.11
CA VAL A 8 -29.28 -5.93 19.86
C VAL A 8 -29.12 -4.99 18.64
N ALA A 9 -29.14 -3.68 18.84
CA ALA A 9 -28.75 -2.68 17.83
C ALA A 9 -27.51 -1.90 18.29
N ALA A 10 -26.45 -2.62 18.62
CA ALA A 10 -25.12 -2.05 18.81
C ALA A 10 -24.54 -1.63 17.44
N ALA A 11 -24.00 -0.42 17.39
CA ALA A 11 -23.59 0.33 16.21
C ALA A 11 -24.76 0.81 15.31
N THR A 12 -25.53 1.76 15.83
CA THR A 12 -26.03 2.85 14.98
C THR A 12 -24.81 3.44 14.27
N LEU A 13 -24.55 3.02 13.03
CA LEU A 13 -23.79 3.82 12.07
C LEU A 13 -24.49 5.18 12.08
N ARG A 14 -23.93 6.16 12.80
CA ARG A 14 -24.24 7.54 12.49
C ARG A 14 -23.80 7.69 11.05
N ARG A 15 -24.75 7.75 10.11
CA ARG A 15 -24.49 8.32 8.79
C ARG A 15 -23.84 9.67 9.08
N ALA A 16 -22.54 9.78 8.83
CA ALA A 16 -21.94 11.08 8.62
C ALA A 16 -22.83 11.78 7.61
N THR A 17 -23.27 12.99 7.93
CA THR A 17 -24.23 13.78 7.14
C THR A 17 -23.66 14.25 5.79
N GLY A 18 -22.68 13.54 5.24
CA GLY A 18 -21.92 13.88 4.03
C GLY A 18 -21.47 12.67 3.21
N THR A 19 -22.19 11.54 3.23
CA THR A 19 -21.90 10.35 2.40
C THR A 19 -22.75 10.28 1.12
N ASP A 20 -23.23 11.42 0.61
CA ASP A 20 -23.79 11.44 -0.74
C ASP A 20 -22.63 11.53 -1.74
N PRO A 21 -22.37 10.48 -2.55
CA PRO A 21 -21.26 10.49 -3.51
C PRO A 21 -21.38 11.59 -4.57
N ARG A 22 -22.55 12.24 -4.69
CA ARG A 22 -22.77 13.42 -5.56
C ARG A 22 -22.31 14.73 -4.93
N THR A 23 -22.05 14.72 -3.62
CA THR A 23 -21.55 15.88 -2.85
C THR A 23 -20.05 15.77 -2.55
N CYS A 24 -19.43 14.66 -2.96
CA CYS A 24 -17.99 14.48 -2.95
C CYS A 24 -17.31 15.57 -3.78
N SER A 25 -16.34 16.24 -3.17
CA SER A 25 -15.59 17.31 -3.80
C SER A 25 -14.54 16.69 -4.72
N THR A 26 -14.66 16.91 -6.03
CA THR A 26 -13.63 16.51 -6.99
C THR A 26 -12.36 17.33 -6.88
N ALA A 27 -12.32 18.35 -6.02
CA ALA A 27 -11.18 19.24 -5.91
C ALA A 27 -10.00 18.58 -5.19
N GLU A 28 -10.21 17.71 -4.21
CA GLU A 28 -9.13 17.14 -3.40
C GLU A 28 -9.23 15.60 -3.48
N THR A 29 -9.03 15.06 -4.69
CA THR A 29 -9.11 13.61 -4.96
C THR A 29 -7.73 12.97 -4.91
N THR A 30 -7.64 11.80 -4.29
CA THR A 30 -6.41 10.98 -4.30
C THR A 30 -6.53 9.95 -5.40
N HIS A 31 -5.53 9.85 -6.26
CA HIS A 31 -5.44 8.84 -7.29
C HIS A 31 -4.40 7.81 -6.92
N GLN A 32 -4.77 6.54 -6.99
CA GLN A 32 -3.87 5.43 -6.74
C GLN A 32 -3.89 4.48 -7.92
N LEU A 33 -2.72 4.15 -8.45
CA LEU A 33 -2.53 3.07 -9.39
C LEU A 33 -2.23 1.78 -8.62
N GLN A 34 -3.02 0.73 -8.90
CA GLN A 34 -2.89 -0.60 -8.31
C GLN A 34 -3.21 -0.64 -6.81
N LEU A 35 -3.48 -1.84 -6.30
CA LEU A 35 -3.63 -2.11 -4.88
C LEU A 35 -2.26 -2.22 -4.19
N ALA A 36 -2.11 -1.66 -3.00
CA ALA A 36 -0.85 -1.72 -2.25
C ALA A 36 -0.41 -3.17 -1.99
N HIS A 37 -1.35 -4.08 -1.66
CA HIS A 37 -0.99 -5.49 -1.44
C HIS A 37 -0.39 -6.15 -2.68
N VAL A 38 -0.84 -5.82 -3.90
CA VAL A 38 -0.25 -6.39 -5.13
C VAL A 38 1.24 -6.04 -5.22
N LEU A 39 1.61 -4.81 -4.84
CA LEU A 39 3.02 -4.43 -4.75
C LEU A 39 3.73 -5.20 -3.64
N LEU A 40 3.16 -5.23 -2.43
CA LEU A 40 3.76 -5.92 -1.27
C LEU A 40 4.02 -7.41 -1.54
N ASP A 41 3.21 -7.98 -2.41
CA ASP A 41 3.21 -9.38 -2.80
C ASP A 41 4.20 -9.71 -3.92
N GLY A 42 4.91 -8.73 -4.50
CA GLY A 42 5.86 -8.97 -5.59
C GLY A 42 5.38 -8.54 -6.98
N GLY A 43 4.24 -7.85 -7.08
CA GLY A 43 3.70 -7.28 -8.32
C GLY A 43 4.48 -6.06 -8.80
N TYR A 44 5.76 -6.24 -9.14
CA TYR A 44 6.67 -5.15 -9.49
C TYR A 44 6.69 -4.77 -10.97
N ASP A 45 6.04 -5.56 -11.83
CA ASP A 45 5.95 -5.21 -13.25
C ASP A 45 5.09 -3.96 -13.43
N GLY A 46 5.62 -2.98 -14.15
CA GLY A 46 4.94 -1.75 -14.47
C GLY A 46 3.70 -2.04 -15.28
N VAL A 47 2.58 -1.42 -14.90
CA VAL A 47 1.27 -1.66 -15.50
C VAL A 47 0.71 -0.46 -16.24
N ALA A 48 1.21 0.74 -15.92
CA ALA A 48 0.92 1.98 -16.63
C ALA A 48 2.21 2.79 -16.82
N THR A 49 2.19 3.74 -17.75
CA THR A 49 3.22 4.77 -17.87
C THR A 49 3.06 5.83 -16.78
N LEU A 50 4.12 6.58 -16.47
CA LEU A 50 4.03 7.74 -15.58
C LEU A 50 3.12 8.82 -16.16
N GLU A 51 3.09 9.01 -17.48
CA GLU A 51 2.13 9.94 -18.12
C GLU A 51 0.68 9.61 -17.75
N GLU A 52 0.30 8.33 -17.83
CA GLU A 52 -1.05 7.87 -17.47
C GLU A 52 -1.28 7.93 -15.96
N ALA A 53 -0.32 7.44 -15.18
CA ALA A 53 -0.48 7.26 -13.74
C ALA A 53 -0.51 8.58 -12.96
N LEU A 54 0.13 9.63 -13.49
CA LEU A 54 0.20 10.96 -12.88
C LEU A 54 -0.90 11.90 -13.38
N ALA A 55 -1.77 11.47 -14.30
CA ALA A 55 -2.81 12.33 -14.88
C ALA A 55 -3.77 12.95 -13.84
N GLY A 56 -3.86 12.36 -12.65
CA GLY A 56 -4.71 12.81 -11.54
C GLY A 56 -4.01 13.61 -10.43
N GLY A 57 -2.71 13.91 -10.54
CA GLY A 57 -2.01 14.62 -9.47
C GLY A 57 -0.61 15.12 -9.82
N ASP A 58 -0.15 16.12 -9.07
CA ASP A 58 1.14 16.79 -9.27
C ASP A 58 2.15 16.51 -8.16
N HIS A 59 1.75 15.82 -7.10
CA HIS A 59 2.67 15.36 -6.07
C HIS A 59 2.27 13.97 -5.57
N GLY A 60 3.25 13.22 -5.09
CA GLY A 60 3.01 11.87 -4.61
C GLY A 60 4.26 11.01 -4.57
N LEU A 61 4.04 9.70 -4.44
CA LEU A 61 5.08 8.72 -4.21
C LEU A 61 4.70 7.35 -4.76
N GLY A 62 5.69 6.48 -4.92
CA GLY A 62 5.50 5.11 -5.39
C GLY A 62 6.84 4.47 -5.72
N THR A 63 6.85 3.64 -6.75
CA THR A 63 8.07 3.05 -7.32
C THR A 63 7.97 2.99 -8.85
N VAL A 64 8.98 2.48 -9.52
CA VAL A 64 8.98 2.23 -10.97
C VAL A 64 9.06 0.72 -11.25
N ASP A 65 8.99 0.36 -12.53
CA ASP A 65 9.09 -1.01 -13.02
C ASP A 65 10.21 -1.79 -12.31
N ARG A 66 9.90 -3.04 -11.93
CA ARG A 66 10.80 -3.96 -11.24
C ARG A 66 11.23 -3.52 -9.85
N LEU A 67 10.49 -2.60 -9.22
CA LEU A 67 10.83 -2.03 -7.90
C LEU A 67 12.22 -1.36 -7.94
N ASP A 68 12.55 -0.72 -9.07
CA ASP A 68 13.85 -0.07 -9.27
C ASP A 68 13.91 1.29 -8.57
N GLY A 69 14.03 1.24 -7.25
CA GLY A 69 14.13 2.41 -6.39
C GLY A 69 12.80 3.10 -6.10
N GLU A 70 12.89 4.33 -5.60
CA GLU A 70 11.76 5.07 -5.04
C GLU A 70 11.32 6.17 -6.00
N LEU A 71 10.03 6.23 -6.30
CA LEU A 71 9.44 7.31 -7.10
C LEU A 71 9.01 8.45 -6.17
N VAL A 72 9.42 9.67 -6.50
CA VAL A 72 9.05 10.91 -5.81
C VAL A 72 8.50 11.87 -6.85
N VAL A 73 7.24 12.30 -6.69
CA VAL A 73 6.60 13.21 -7.64
C VAL A 73 6.48 14.57 -6.96
N VAL A 74 7.12 15.57 -7.54
CA VAL A 74 7.13 16.94 -7.02
C VAL A 74 6.81 17.90 -8.16
N ASP A 75 5.75 18.69 -7.99
CA ASP A 75 5.33 19.73 -8.94
C ASP A 75 5.14 19.19 -10.37
N GLY A 76 4.54 18.00 -10.47
CA GLY A 76 4.27 17.26 -11.71
C GLY A 76 5.48 16.52 -12.30
N GLN A 77 6.65 16.60 -11.65
CA GLN A 77 7.87 15.98 -12.14
C GLN A 77 8.16 14.68 -11.39
N PRO A 78 8.22 13.52 -12.08
CA PRO A 78 8.58 12.26 -11.46
C PRO A 78 10.09 12.06 -11.40
N TRP A 79 10.61 11.86 -10.20
CA TRP A 79 12.00 11.55 -9.94
C TRP A 79 12.11 10.13 -9.39
N ARG A 80 13.04 9.34 -9.92
CA ARG A 80 13.44 8.05 -9.33
C ARG A 80 14.68 8.27 -8.50
N VAL A 81 14.68 7.83 -7.25
CA VAL A 81 15.90 7.70 -6.45
C VAL A 81 16.31 6.24 -6.42
N ASP A 82 17.43 5.92 -7.05
CA ASP A 82 17.91 4.55 -7.18
C ASP A 82 18.61 4.04 -5.89
N TYR A 83 19.04 2.78 -5.92
CA TYR A 83 19.75 2.13 -4.81
C TYR A 83 21.16 2.66 -4.55
N THR A 84 21.68 3.57 -5.39
CA THR A 84 22.93 4.30 -5.15
C THR A 84 22.70 5.63 -4.44
N GLY A 85 21.43 6.03 -4.29
CA GLY A 85 21.01 7.29 -3.71
C GLY A 85 20.96 8.43 -4.72
N ALA A 86 21.12 8.13 -6.02
CA ALA A 86 21.08 9.12 -7.08
C ALA A 86 19.64 9.36 -7.53
N ALA A 87 19.25 10.63 -7.64
CA ALA A 87 17.95 11.04 -8.15
C ALA A 87 18.03 11.38 -9.65
N GLU A 88 17.08 10.85 -10.43
CA GLU A 88 16.99 11.08 -11.87
C GLU A 88 15.54 11.41 -12.27
N LEU A 89 15.39 12.41 -13.14
CA LEU A 89 14.09 12.76 -13.72
C LEU A 89 13.68 11.67 -14.71
N MET A 90 12.50 11.08 -14.49
CA MET A 90 12.02 9.98 -15.30
C MET A 90 11.26 10.49 -16.54
N PRO A 91 11.47 9.87 -17.72
CA PRO A 91 10.67 10.18 -18.89
C PRO A 91 9.20 9.76 -18.67
N PRO A 92 8.22 10.45 -19.30
CA PRO A 92 6.80 10.11 -19.15
C PRO A 92 6.45 8.66 -19.52
N SER A 93 7.22 8.05 -20.43
CA SER A 93 7.05 6.67 -20.88
C SER A 93 7.55 5.60 -19.89
N THR A 94 8.24 6.01 -18.81
CA THR A 94 8.65 5.07 -17.74
C THR A 94 7.42 4.37 -17.18
N ARG A 95 7.54 3.07 -16.92
CA ARG A 95 6.44 2.27 -16.40
C ARG A 95 6.52 2.21 -14.87
N THR A 96 5.36 2.13 -14.22
CA THR A 96 5.23 2.01 -12.76
C THR A 96 4.22 0.92 -12.39
N PRO A 97 4.52 0.11 -11.36
CA PRO A 97 3.57 -0.89 -10.84
C PRO A 97 2.59 -0.29 -9.83
N PHE A 98 2.98 0.81 -9.16
CA PHE A 98 2.24 1.41 -8.06
C PHE A 98 2.66 2.87 -7.86
N VAL A 99 1.67 3.75 -7.77
CA VAL A 99 1.87 5.16 -7.42
C VAL A 99 0.62 5.71 -6.75
N VAL A 100 0.80 6.63 -5.82
CA VAL A 100 -0.27 7.45 -5.24
C VAL A 100 0.06 8.91 -5.51
N VAL A 101 -0.90 9.66 -6.06
CA VAL A 101 -0.78 11.09 -6.33
C VAL A 101 -2.05 11.85 -5.96
N ALA A 102 -1.90 13.14 -5.70
CA ALA A 102 -3.00 14.08 -5.56
C ALA A 102 -2.57 15.47 -6.07
N THR A 103 -3.50 16.42 -6.04
CA THR A 103 -3.22 17.86 -6.18
C THR A 103 -3.84 18.58 -4.98
N MET A 104 -3.07 19.44 -4.32
CA MET A 104 -3.56 20.26 -3.20
C MET A 104 -3.98 21.63 -3.72
N HIS A 105 -5.29 21.92 -3.75
CA HIS A 105 -5.75 23.23 -4.22
C HIS A 105 -5.77 24.26 -3.09
N HIS A 106 -6.18 23.86 -1.89
CA HIS A 106 -6.27 24.75 -0.73
C HIS A 106 -5.66 24.12 0.53
N PRO A 107 -4.34 23.85 0.53
CA PRO A 107 -3.70 23.18 1.64
C PRO A 107 -3.77 24.03 2.91
N ARG A 108 -3.96 23.36 4.06
CA ARG A 108 -3.71 23.94 5.37
C ARG A 108 -2.21 23.89 5.64
N THR A 109 -1.66 24.96 6.19
CA THR A 109 -0.21 25.06 6.39
C THR A 109 0.15 25.41 7.83
N VAL A 110 1.23 24.83 8.34
CA VAL A 110 1.86 25.21 9.60
C VAL A 110 3.38 25.21 9.42
N ARG A 111 4.08 26.09 10.14
CA ARG A 111 5.54 26.09 10.19
C ARG A 111 6.02 25.29 11.39
N LEU A 112 6.89 24.31 11.16
CA LEU A 112 7.46 23.42 12.16
C LEU A 112 8.94 23.75 12.36
N ARG A 113 9.41 23.67 13.61
CA ARG A 113 10.82 23.92 13.95
C ARG A 113 11.31 23.03 15.07
N ASN A 114 12.49 22.45 14.91
CA ASN A 114 13.12 21.58 15.91
C ASN A 114 12.19 20.45 16.37
N VAL A 115 11.56 19.76 15.41
CA VAL A 115 10.63 18.66 15.69
C VAL A 115 11.06 17.38 14.98
N ASP A 116 10.76 16.23 15.60
CA ASP A 116 11.00 14.92 15.02
C ASP A 116 9.84 14.46 14.10
N ARG A 117 10.06 13.34 13.42
CA ARG A 117 9.07 12.72 12.54
C ARG A 117 7.75 12.38 13.26
N ALA A 118 7.80 11.97 14.53
CA ALA A 118 6.59 11.66 15.30
C ALA A 118 5.73 12.91 15.52
N THR A 119 6.35 14.03 15.82
CA THR A 119 5.68 15.33 15.97
C THR A 119 5.16 15.85 14.63
N VAL A 120 5.87 15.60 13.52
CA VAL A 120 5.34 15.87 12.17
C VAL A 120 4.07 15.05 11.92
N ALA A 121 4.07 13.76 12.23
CA ALA A 121 2.89 12.91 12.06
C ALA A 121 1.71 13.42 12.90
N ALA A 122 1.93 13.80 14.16
CA ALA A 122 0.90 14.41 15.00
C ALA A 122 0.37 15.73 14.42
N ALA A 123 1.25 16.58 13.88
CA ALA A 123 0.84 17.83 13.25
C ALA A 123 -0.03 17.62 11.99
N VAL A 124 0.21 16.54 11.23
CA VAL A 124 -0.64 16.15 10.09
C VAL A 124 -2.06 15.80 10.56
N GLU A 125 -2.17 15.01 11.63
CA GLU A 125 -3.46 14.64 12.25
C GLU A 125 -4.24 15.89 12.72
N ASP A 126 -3.57 16.74 13.49
CA ASP A 126 -4.17 17.92 14.12
C ASP A 126 -4.65 18.97 13.10
N LEU A 127 -3.97 19.09 11.95
CA LEU A 127 -4.34 20.07 10.93
C LEU A 127 -5.64 19.75 10.21
N VAL A 128 -5.99 18.47 10.08
CA VAL A 128 -7.18 18.03 9.34
C VAL A 128 -8.34 17.68 10.27
N ASP A 129 -8.06 17.03 11.42
CA ASP A 129 -9.06 16.50 12.37
C ASP A 129 -10.10 15.60 11.68
N ASP A 130 -9.62 14.67 10.84
CA ASP A 130 -10.45 13.67 10.13
C ASP A 130 -9.74 12.32 10.07
N PRO A 131 -9.98 11.43 11.06
CA PRO A 131 -9.25 10.17 11.15
C PRO A 131 -9.52 9.21 9.98
N GLY A 132 -10.62 9.40 9.24
CA GLY A 132 -11.01 8.54 8.11
C GLY A 132 -10.55 9.05 6.74
N ALA A 133 -9.96 10.25 6.65
CA ALA A 133 -9.48 10.81 5.40
C ALA A 133 -8.08 10.30 5.03
N VAL A 134 -7.82 10.24 3.73
CA VAL A 134 -6.45 10.21 3.21
C VAL A 134 -5.94 11.64 3.21
N ILE A 135 -4.82 11.89 3.88
CA ILE A 135 -4.26 13.24 4.00
C ILE A 135 -3.03 13.32 3.11
N SER A 136 -3.08 14.13 2.05
CA SER A 136 -1.88 14.51 1.29
C SER A 136 -0.98 15.39 2.15
N VAL A 137 0.33 15.18 2.05
CA VAL A 137 1.36 15.84 2.85
C VAL A 137 2.47 16.35 1.94
N ARG A 138 2.86 17.61 2.15
CA ARG A 138 4.13 18.19 1.67
C ARG A 138 4.83 18.88 2.83
N LEU A 139 6.08 18.53 3.08
CA LEU A 139 6.94 19.11 4.11
C LEU A 139 8.21 19.62 3.45
N GLU A 140 8.39 20.93 3.41
CA GLU A 140 9.47 21.58 2.64
C GLU A 140 10.26 22.56 3.50
N GLY A 141 11.59 22.44 3.49
CA GLY A 141 12.49 23.29 4.29
C GLY A 141 13.83 22.63 4.60
N SER A 142 14.39 22.99 5.76
CA SER A 142 15.65 22.45 6.27
C SER A 142 15.42 21.37 7.32
N PHE A 143 16.26 20.35 7.27
CA PHE A 143 16.24 19.22 8.19
C PHE A 143 17.64 19.02 8.75
N THR A 144 17.73 18.94 10.08
CA THR A 144 18.97 18.57 10.78
C THR A 144 19.45 17.21 10.32
N SER A 145 18.52 16.26 10.14
CA SER A 145 18.81 14.96 9.59
C SER A 145 17.61 14.38 8.82
N ALA A 146 17.92 13.56 7.82
CA ALA A 146 16.96 12.71 7.15
C ALA A 146 17.56 11.33 6.88
N LEU A 147 16.89 10.29 7.40
CA LEU A 147 17.20 8.90 7.09
C LEU A 147 16.25 8.44 5.98
N VAL A 148 16.81 8.20 4.81
CA VAL A 148 16.08 7.73 3.63
C VAL A 148 16.60 6.39 3.17
N ARG A 149 15.79 5.68 2.39
CA ARG A 149 16.14 4.39 1.81
C ARG A 149 15.72 4.28 0.36
N SER A 150 16.30 3.31 -0.33
CA SER A 150 15.89 2.83 -1.64
C SER A 150 16.24 1.35 -1.79
N VAL A 151 15.81 0.73 -2.88
CA VAL A 151 16.05 -0.69 -3.17
C VAL A 151 16.54 -0.87 -4.61
N PRO A 152 17.41 -1.84 -4.88
CA PRO A 152 17.86 -2.16 -6.25
C PRO A 152 16.74 -2.81 -7.07
N PRO A 153 16.84 -2.76 -8.41
CA PRO A 153 15.87 -3.40 -9.29
C PRO A 153 15.81 -4.90 -9.05
N GLN A 154 14.59 -5.42 -8.95
CA GLN A 154 14.32 -6.83 -8.74
C GLN A 154 14.25 -7.58 -10.08
N SER A 155 14.36 -8.91 -10.03
CA SER A 155 14.18 -9.76 -11.22
C SER A 155 13.23 -10.92 -10.95
N PRO A 156 12.43 -11.34 -11.94
CA PRO A 156 11.57 -12.51 -11.80
C PRO A 156 12.38 -13.80 -11.49
N PRO A 157 11.82 -14.73 -10.70
CA PRO A 157 10.57 -14.58 -9.95
C PRO A 157 10.72 -13.56 -8.81
N TYR A 158 9.77 -12.62 -8.72
CA TYR A 158 9.85 -11.55 -7.73
C TYR A 158 9.58 -12.08 -6.32
N ARG A 159 10.34 -11.58 -5.36
CA ARG A 159 10.15 -11.87 -3.93
C ARG A 159 9.14 -10.90 -3.31
N PRO A 160 8.42 -11.30 -2.26
CA PRO A 160 7.64 -10.39 -1.41
C PRO A 160 8.45 -9.15 -0.98
N TYR A 161 7.78 -8.02 -0.88
CA TYR A 161 8.40 -6.71 -0.62
C TYR A 161 9.15 -6.67 0.71
N ILE A 162 8.62 -7.36 1.73
CA ILE A 162 9.24 -7.45 3.04
C ILE A 162 10.62 -8.14 2.98
N GLU A 163 10.81 -9.12 2.08
CA GLU A 163 12.11 -9.75 1.88
C GLU A 163 13.10 -8.83 1.18
N VAL A 164 12.62 -8.09 0.17
CA VAL A 164 13.44 -7.10 -0.53
C VAL A 164 13.92 -6.04 0.47
N CYS A 165 13.03 -5.53 1.32
CA CYS A 165 13.40 -4.56 2.35
C CYS A 165 14.40 -5.15 3.37
N ALA A 166 14.24 -6.42 3.73
CA ALA A 166 15.12 -7.07 4.70
C ALA A 166 16.54 -7.37 4.15
N THR A 167 16.68 -7.55 2.84
CA THR A 167 17.92 -8.07 2.24
C THR A 167 18.64 -7.11 1.29
N ASP A 168 17.89 -6.25 0.60
CA ASP A 168 18.41 -5.43 -0.50
C ASP A 168 18.34 -3.93 -0.22
N GLU A 169 17.64 -3.51 0.83
CA GLU A 169 17.45 -2.10 1.16
C GLU A 169 18.78 -1.41 1.49
N VAL A 170 18.98 -0.25 0.87
CA VAL A 170 20.11 0.63 1.14
C VAL A 170 19.58 1.88 1.83
N ARG A 171 20.23 2.28 2.93
CA ARG A 171 19.87 3.45 3.74
C ARG A 171 20.96 4.51 3.70
N TRP A 172 20.56 5.77 3.65
CA TRP A 172 21.44 6.92 3.77
C TRP A 172 20.94 7.89 4.83
N LEU A 173 21.86 8.30 5.68
CA LEU A 173 21.64 9.38 6.64
C LEU A 173 22.24 10.66 6.04
N HIS A 174 21.39 11.65 5.79
CA HIS A 174 21.80 12.99 5.36
C HIS A 174 21.78 13.93 6.57
N GLU A 175 22.90 14.58 6.84
CA GLU A 175 23.09 15.54 7.93
C GLU A 175 23.96 16.70 7.44
N PRO A 176 23.39 17.80 6.92
CA PRO A 176 21.96 18.14 6.85
C PRO A 176 21.25 17.57 5.60
N PHE A 177 19.94 17.78 5.54
CA PHE A 177 19.12 17.59 4.33
C PHE A 177 18.27 18.84 4.10
N ASP A 178 18.43 19.50 2.95
CA ASP A 178 17.59 20.63 2.54
C ASP A 178 16.75 20.18 1.34
N GLY A 179 15.43 20.21 1.47
CA GLY A 179 14.59 19.56 0.47
C GLY A 179 13.10 19.56 0.77
N VAL A 180 12.44 18.65 0.08
CA VAL A 180 11.00 18.44 0.21
C VAL A 180 10.71 16.96 0.42
N PHE A 181 9.82 16.68 1.37
CA PHE A 181 9.14 15.39 1.50
C PHE A 181 7.70 15.53 1.04
N VAL A 182 7.25 14.58 0.24
CA VAL A 182 5.87 14.47 -0.24
C VAL A 182 5.32 13.10 0.10
N GLY A 183 4.02 12.98 0.29
CA GLY A 183 3.39 11.71 0.51
C GLY A 183 2.02 11.83 1.12
N PHE A 184 1.65 10.83 1.92
CA PHE A 184 0.29 10.68 2.41
C PHE A 184 0.29 10.11 3.82
N ARG A 185 -0.69 10.53 4.62
CA ARG A 185 -1.15 9.79 5.79
C ARG A 185 -2.39 9.02 5.38
N PHE A 186 -2.32 7.70 5.44
CA PHE A 186 -3.47 6.83 5.19
C PHE A 186 -4.19 6.50 6.50
N PRO A 187 -5.54 6.50 6.50
CA PRO A 187 -6.30 6.05 7.65
C PRO A 187 -6.05 4.55 7.90
N ASP A 188 -6.20 4.15 9.16
CA ASP A 188 -6.22 2.74 9.55
C ASP A 188 -7.55 2.11 9.14
N LEU A 189 -7.64 1.75 7.86
CA LEU A 189 -8.74 1.01 7.25
C LEU A 189 -8.25 -0.42 6.95
N ASP A 190 -9.19 -1.36 6.88
CA ASP A 190 -8.99 -2.80 6.66
C ASP A 190 -7.77 -3.15 5.75
N PRO A 191 -6.91 -4.14 6.11
CA PRO A 191 -5.62 -4.34 5.46
C PRO A 191 -5.72 -4.59 3.96
N GLY A 192 -4.87 -3.91 3.18
CA GLY A 192 -4.57 -4.30 1.78
C GLY A 192 -4.86 -3.27 0.70
N ALA A 193 -5.64 -2.22 0.96
CA ALA A 193 -5.84 -1.12 0.00
C ALA A 193 -4.68 -0.10 0.06
N THR A 194 -4.24 0.23 1.27
CA THR A 194 -3.19 1.21 1.60
C THR A 194 -2.35 0.70 2.79
N ILE A 195 -1.20 1.31 3.04
CA ILE A 195 -0.41 1.09 4.27
C ILE A 195 -0.75 2.22 5.24
N ALA A 196 -1.36 1.90 6.38
CA ALA A 196 -1.81 2.88 7.36
C ALA A 196 -0.65 3.75 7.89
N GLY A 197 -0.96 5.00 8.24
CA GLY A 197 -0.01 5.94 8.81
C GLY A 197 0.72 6.81 7.78
N LEU A 198 1.74 7.53 8.25
CA LEU A 198 2.49 8.51 7.47
C LEU A 198 3.54 7.83 6.60
N HIS A 199 3.39 7.95 5.28
CA HIS A 199 4.32 7.49 4.26
C HIS A 199 4.82 8.71 3.48
N LEU A 200 6.14 8.94 3.52
CA LEU A 200 6.80 10.07 2.87
C LEU A 200 7.96 9.61 2.02
N HIS A 201 8.11 10.18 0.83
CA HIS A 201 9.34 10.14 0.04
C HIS A 201 9.93 11.54 -0.05
N GLY A 202 11.26 11.65 -0.14
CA GLY A 202 11.99 12.91 -0.11
C GLY A 202 12.89 13.12 -1.30
N LEU A 203 13.15 14.39 -1.63
CA LEU A 203 14.08 14.82 -2.65
C LEU A 203 14.76 16.12 -2.20
N ASN A 204 16.08 16.17 -2.25
CA ASN A 204 16.81 17.40 -1.88
C ASN A 204 16.58 18.52 -2.91
N HIS A 205 16.91 19.76 -2.54
CA HIS A 205 16.73 20.93 -3.41
C HIS A 205 17.50 20.83 -4.73
N GLU A 206 18.71 20.26 -4.72
CA GLU A 206 19.52 20.07 -5.92
C GLU A 206 18.98 18.97 -6.85
N ARG A 207 17.97 18.20 -6.41
CA ARG A 207 17.39 17.05 -7.13
C ARG A 207 18.44 15.99 -7.49
N THR A 208 19.36 15.74 -6.56
CA THR A 208 20.46 14.77 -6.73
C THR A 208 20.33 13.54 -5.83
N THR A 209 19.56 13.61 -4.75
CA THR A 209 19.40 12.50 -3.79
C THR A 209 18.09 12.57 -3.00
N GLY A 210 17.71 11.48 -2.34
CA GLY A 210 16.43 11.38 -1.64
C GLY A 210 16.04 9.93 -1.32
N GLY A 211 14.76 9.62 -1.40
CA GLY A 211 14.24 8.25 -1.27
C GLY A 211 13.06 8.15 -0.32
N HIS A 212 12.71 6.93 0.09
CA HIS A 212 11.65 6.69 1.08
C HIS A 212 12.12 7.09 2.46
N ASN A 213 11.36 7.94 3.15
CA ASN A 213 11.71 8.44 4.47
C ASN A 213 11.43 7.40 5.56
N HIS A 214 12.49 7.04 6.29
CA HIS A 214 12.38 6.24 7.50
C HIS A 214 12.30 7.12 8.75
N ASP A 215 13.16 8.14 8.84
CA ASP A 215 13.20 9.09 9.95
C ASP A 215 13.64 10.49 9.50
N LEU A 216 13.28 11.53 10.24
CA LEU A 216 13.73 12.90 10.00
C LEU A 216 13.67 13.76 11.26
N VAL A 217 14.49 14.81 11.27
CA VAL A 217 14.45 15.89 12.27
C VAL A 217 14.38 17.22 11.53
N VAL A 218 13.25 17.91 11.66
CA VAL A 218 13.02 19.23 11.06
C VAL A 218 13.80 20.29 11.84
N ASP A 219 14.58 21.09 11.13
CA ASP A 219 15.16 22.32 11.66
C ASP A 219 14.16 23.48 11.48
N ASP A 220 13.78 23.77 10.22
CA ASP A 220 12.75 24.74 9.89
C ASP A 220 12.05 24.42 8.56
N ALA A 221 10.78 23.98 8.61
CA ALA A 221 10.03 23.59 7.43
C ALA A 221 8.56 24.03 7.48
N VAL A 222 7.93 24.14 6.31
CA VAL A 222 6.49 24.35 6.16
C VAL A 222 5.83 23.01 5.85
N LEU A 223 4.95 22.58 6.74
CA LEU A 223 4.04 21.46 6.50
C LEU A 223 2.77 22.00 5.84
N SER A 224 2.43 21.42 4.69
CA SER A 224 1.20 21.67 3.94
C SER A 224 0.42 20.36 3.84
N VAL A 225 -0.87 20.39 4.15
CA VAL A 225 -1.73 19.20 4.09
C VAL A 225 -3.07 19.49 3.43
N SER A 226 -3.61 18.48 2.76
CA SER A 226 -4.99 18.49 2.27
C SER A 226 -5.68 17.16 2.49
N ALA A 227 -6.97 17.21 2.83
CA ALA A 227 -7.76 16.05 3.16
C ALA A 227 -8.58 15.60 1.95
N SER A 228 -8.39 14.35 1.56
CA SER A 228 -9.18 13.67 0.54
C SER A 228 -10.10 12.63 1.18
N ARG A 229 -11.37 12.67 0.78
CA ARG A 229 -12.39 11.66 1.13
C ARG A 229 -12.70 10.75 -0.07
N ASP A 230 -12.08 11.02 -1.21
CA ASP A 230 -12.32 10.37 -2.49
C ASP A 230 -11.02 9.74 -3.00
N VAL A 231 -11.01 8.42 -3.11
CA VAL A 231 -9.90 7.66 -3.69
C VAL A 231 -10.34 7.08 -5.02
N VAL A 232 -9.71 7.52 -6.11
CA VAL A 232 -9.87 6.94 -7.43
C VAL A 232 -8.77 5.90 -7.62
N MET A 233 -9.15 4.63 -7.60
CA MET A 233 -8.25 3.52 -7.82
C MET A 233 -8.26 3.09 -9.28
N HIS A 234 -7.10 3.21 -9.93
CA HIS A 234 -6.84 2.74 -11.28
C HIS A 234 -6.30 1.32 -11.20
N LEU A 235 -7.09 0.35 -11.65
CA LEU A 235 -6.65 -1.04 -11.78
C LEU A 235 -6.31 -1.29 -13.25
N PRO A 236 -5.17 -1.91 -13.57
CA PRO A 236 -4.85 -2.24 -14.94
C PRO A 236 -5.82 -3.32 -15.46
N ASP A 237 -6.07 -3.29 -16.76
CA ASP A 237 -6.97 -4.23 -17.45
C ASP A 237 -6.61 -5.70 -17.14
N ARG A 238 -5.33 -5.98 -16.88
CA ARG A 238 -4.83 -7.31 -16.51
C ARG A 238 -5.06 -7.70 -15.04
N ALA A 239 -4.99 -6.77 -14.08
CA ALA A 239 -5.17 -7.12 -12.66
C ALA A 239 -6.60 -7.55 -12.38
N MET A 240 -7.58 -6.90 -13.02
CA MET A 240 -8.96 -7.36 -12.92
C MET A 240 -9.11 -8.72 -13.60
N ALA A 241 -8.53 -8.95 -14.78
CA ALA A 241 -8.60 -10.24 -15.47
C ALA A 241 -7.92 -11.36 -14.69
N ASP A 242 -6.75 -11.19 -14.08
CA ASP A 242 -6.12 -12.23 -13.26
C ASP A 242 -6.89 -12.47 -11.94
N LEU A 243 -7.60 -11.46 -11.42
CA LEU A 243 -8.56 -11.60 -10.31
C LEU A 243 -9.95 -12.15 -10.76
N LEU A 244 -10.30 -12.04 -12.05
CA LEU A 244 -11.61 -12.38 -12.64
C LEU A 244 -11.59 -13.63 -13.54
N GLU A 245 -10.42 -14.11 -13.96
CA GLU A 245 -10.19 -15.34 -14.73
C GLU A 245 -10.32 -16.57 -13.84
N THR A 246 -10.26 -16.38 -12.52
CA THR A 246 -10.66 -17.38 -11.54
C THR A 246 -12.11 -17.79 -11.82
N PRO A 247 -12.37 -19.02 -12.28
CA PRO A 247 -13.73 -19.47 -12.59
C PRO A 247 -14.66 -19.20 -11.39
N PRO A 248 -15.95 -18.88 -11.60
CA PRO A 248 -16.87 -18.56 -10.49
C PRO A 248 -16.88 -19.63 -9.38
N ALA A 249 -16.73 -20.89 -9.80
CA ALA A 249 -16.52 -22.07 -8.95
C ALA A 249 -15.31 -21.94 -8.01
N VAL A 250 -14.17 -21.52 -8.55
CA VAL A 250 -12.90 -21.35 -7.81
C VAL A 250 -12.94 -20.10 -6.91
N ARG A 251 -13.60 -19.02 -7.35
CA ARG A 251 -13.82 -17.83 -6.50
C ARG A 251 -14.66 -18.13 -5.26
N ALA A 252 -15.61 -19.06 -5.35
CA ALA A 252 -16.41 -19.47 -4.20
C ALA A 252 -15.54 -20.17 -3.13
N VAL A 253 -14.59 -21.00 -3.56
CA VAL A 253 -13.60 -21.66 -2.69
C VAL A 253 -12.71 -20.62 -2.02
N GLN A 254 -12.13 -19.70 -2.79
CA GLN A 254 -11.26 -18.64 -2.27
C GLN A 254 -11.98 -17.77 -1.22
N ARG A 255 -13.25 -17.41 -1.45
CA ARG A 255 -14.06 -16.65 -0.47
C ARG A 255 -14.34 -17.41 0.82
N VAL A 256 -14.49 -18.74 0.76
CA VAL A 256 -14.68 -19.55 1.97
C VAL A 256 -13.42 -19.51 2.81
N LEU A 257 -12.26 -19.70 2.19
CA LEU A 257 -10.96 -19.64 2.86
C LEU A 257 -10.68 -18.27 3.47
N LEU A 258 -10.97 -17.18 2.75
CA LEU A 258 -10.85 -15.81 3.27
C LEU A 258 -11.76 -15.56 4.49
N ARG A 259 -12.99 -16.11 4.49
CA ARG A 259 -13.99 -15.80 5.53
C ARG A 259 -13.90 -16.69 6.75
N ARG A 260 -13.45 -17.92 6.58
CA ARG A 260 -13.45 -18.95 7.63
C ARG A 260 -12.04 -19.28 8.13
N GLY A 261 -11.00 -18.81 7.45
CA GLY A 261 -9.63 -19.18 7.74
C GLY A 261 -9.30 -20.59 7.22
N PRO A 262 -8.21 -21.19 7.73
CA PRO A 262 -7.74 -22.51 7.34
C PRO A 262 -8.86 -23.56 7.38
N SER A 263 -9.06 -24.29 6.28
CA SER A 263 -10.17 -25.24 6.15
C SER A 263 -9.76 -26.50 5.38
N THR A 264 -10.30 -27.66 5.77
CA THR A 264 -10.13 -28.90 5.00
C THR A 264 -10.97 -28.88 3.73
N ILE A 265 -10.62 -29.71 2.74
CA ILE A 265 -11.43 -29.85 1.50
C ILE A 265 -12.90 -30.18 1.83
N ALA A 266 -13.15 -30.99 2.86
CA ALA A 266 -14.51 -31.33 3.29
C ALA A 266 -15.29 -30.12 3.85
N GLN A 267 -14.62 -29.29 4.66
CA GLN A 267 -15.23 -28.06 5.18
C GLN A 267 -15.52 -27.06 4.06
N ILE A 268 -14.60 -26.91 3.10
CA ILE A 268 -14.78 -26.05 1.93
C ILE A 268 -15.95 -26.58 1.09
N SER A 269 -15.98 -27.88 0.80
CA SER A 269 -17.04 -28.57 0.05
C SER A 269 -18.42 -28.36 0.67
N ALA A 270 -18.54 -28.51 1.98
CA ALA A 270 -19.78 -28.24 2.71
C ALA A 270 -20.19 -26.77 2.61
N ALA A 271 -19.23 -25.84 2.65
CA ALA A 271 -19.50 -24.40 2.60
C ALA A 271 -19.94 -23.91 1.21
N VAL A 272 -19.36 -24.44 0.14
CA VAL A 272 -19.73 -24.07 -1.25
C VAL A 272 -20.82 -24.96 -1.84
N GLN A 273 -21.29 -25.99 -1.11
CA GLN A 273 -22.30 -26.96 -1.54
C GLN A 273 -21.95 -27.66 -2.87
N ARG A 274 -20.71 -28.14 -2.99
CA ARG A 274 -20.20 -28.84 -4.20
C ARG A 274 -19.43 -30.10 -3.83
N GLU A 275 -19.35 -31.03 -4.77
CA GLU A 275 -18.72 -32.33 -4.56
C GLU A 275 -17.21 -32.22 -4.30
N LEU A 276 -16.69 -33.09 -3.43
CA LEU A 276 -15.28 -33.14 -3.04
C LEU A 276 -14.31 -33.11 -4.24
N PRO A 277 -14.46 -33.92 -5.31
CA PRO A 277 -13.49 -33.94 -6.41
C PRO A 277 -13.40 -32.60 -7.17
N GLN A 278 -14.52 -31.88 -7.26
CA GLN A 278 -14.54 -30.58 -7.94
C GLN A 278 -13.87 -29.52 -7.07
N VAL A 279 -14.12 -29.53 -5.77
CA VAL A 279 -13.49 -28.61 -4.82
C VAL A 279 -12.00 -28.90 -4.68
N THR A 280 -11.59 -30.16 -4.68
CA THR A 280 -10.17 -30.54 -4.75
C THR A 280 -9.49 -29.96 -6.00
N ALA A 281 -10.13 -30.08 -7.17
CA ALA A 281 -9.58 -29.52 -8.41
C ALA A 281 -9.49 -27.98 -8.37
N ASP A 282 -10.48 -27.32 -7.78
CA ASP A 282 -10.50 -25.86 -7.64
C ASP A 282 -9.44 -25.36 -6.63
N VAL A 283 -9.25 -26.06 -5.52
CA VAL A 283 -8.18 -25.78 -4.54
C VAL A 283 -6.82 -26.04 -5.15
N GLN A 284 -6.65 -27.13 -5.91
CA GLN A 284 -5.41 -27.41 -6.63
C GLN A 284 -5.13 -26.33 -7.69
N TRP A 285 -6.15 -25.85 -8.40
CA TRP A 285 -6.01 -24.76 -9.36
C TRP A 285 -5.48 -23.47 -8.71
N LEU A 286 -5.96 -23.16 -7.49
CA LEU A 286 -5.50 -22.03 -6.68
C LEU A 286 -4.07 -22.27 -6.19
N ALA A 287 -3.77 -23.50 -5.73
CA ALA A 287 -2.46 -23.88 -5.19
C ALA A 287 -1.36 -23.83 -6.25
N ASP A 288 -1.64 -24.36 -7.46
CA ASP A 288 -0.73 -24.34 -8.61
C ASP A 288 -0.38 -22.90 -9.05
N ARG A 289 -1.23 -21.92 -8.68
CA ARG A 289 -1.05 -20.49 -8.96
C ARG A 289 -0.61 -19.69 -7.73
N GLY A 290 -0.35 -20.36 -6.61
CA GLY A 290 0.16 -19.73 -5.39
C GLY A 290 -0.87 -18.92 -4.59
N PHE A 291 -2.17 -19.07 -4.86
CA PHE A 291 -3.23 -18.37 -4.12
C PHE A 291 -3.62 -19.02 -2.80
N VAL A 292 -3.28 -20.30 -2.61
CA VAL A 292 -3.54 -21.05 -1.38
C VAL A 292 -2.38 -22.01 -1.08
N SER A 293 -2.17 -22.29 0.20
CA SER A 293 -1.17 -23.23 0.69
C SER A 293 -1.80 -24.22 1.66
N ALA A 294 -1.23 -25.42 1.75
CA ALA A 294 -1.65 -26.45 2.70
C ALA A 294 -0.67 -26.52 3.88
N THR A 295 -1.20 -26.56 5.09
CA THR A 295 -0.48 -26.95 6.31
C THR A 295 -1.09 -28.23 6.87
N GLU A 296 -0.32 -29.01 7.62
CA GLU A 296 -0.86 -30.20 8.30
C GLU A 296 -1.61 -29.79 9.56
N ASP A 297 -2.85 -30.26 9.69
CA ASP A 297 -3.59 -30.17 10.95
C ASP A 297 -2.92 -31.05 12.00
N ALA A 298 -2.47 -30.43 13.10
CA ALA A 298 -1.78 -31.11 14.19
C ALA A 298 -2.64 -32.19 14.90
N GLU A 299 -3.97 -32.10 14.81
CA GLU A 299 -4.89 -33.05 15.45
C GLU A 299 -5.36 -34.16 14.48
N THR A 300 -5.58 -33.83 13.21
CA THR A 300 -6.22 -34.74 12.26
C THR A 300 -5.29 -35.30 11.19
N ALA A 301 -4.08 -34.73 11.03
CA ALA A 301 -3.15 -35.01 9.93
C ALA A 301 -3.76 -34.81 8.53
N GLU A 302 -4.88 -34.10 8.43
CA GLU A 302 -5.46 -33.68 7.16
C GLU A 302 -4.87 -32.32 6.72
N PRO A 303 -4.71 -32.09 5.40
CA PRO A 303 -4.27 -30.80 4.91
C PRO A 303 -5.35 -29.72 5.13
N LEU A 304 -4.97 -28.70 5.89
CA LEU A 304 -5.71 -27.45 6.06
C LEU A 304 -5.23 -26.44 5.02
N TRP A 305 -6.16 -25.96 4.19
CA TRP A 305 -5.86 -24.99 3.16
C TRP A 305 -6.15 -23.58 3.67
N SER A 306 -5.21 -22.67 3.49
CA SER A 306 -5.35 -21.25 3.80
C SER A 306 -5.08 -20.40 2.57
N VAL A 307 -5.63 -19.18 2.54
CA VAL A 307 -5.29 -18.23 1.47
C VAL A 307 -3.88 -17.76 1.67
N THR A 308 -3.09 -17.85 0.61
CA THR A 308 -1.78 -17.23 0.57
C THR A 308 -1.99 -15.79 0.09
N MET A 309 -1.76 -14.82 0.97
CA MET A 309 -1.74 -13.40 0.59
C MET A 309 -0.44 -13.06 -0.14
N ARG A 310 -0.07 -13.82 -1.17
CA ARG A 310 1.15 -13.56 -1.95
C ARG A 310 0.84 -13.61 -3.42
N ALA A 311 1.57 -12.81 -4.20
CA ALA A 311 1.41 -12.77 -5.64
C ALA A 311 1.84 -14.14 -6.18
N PRO A 312 1.21 -14.61 -7.26
CA PRO A 312 1.65 -15.80 -7.96
C PRO A 312 3.15 -15.73 -8.27
N GLY A 313 3.96 -16.54 -7.57
CA GLY A 313 5.42 -16.63 -7.75
C GLY A 313 6.30 -16.05 -6.63
N ALA A 314 5.72 -15.43 -5.61
CA ALA A 314 6.48 -14.85 -4.50
C ALA A 314 6.85 -15.91 -3.44
N LYS A 315 8.07 -16.45 -3.55
CA LYS A 315 8.62 -17.40 -2.57
C LYS A 315 9.24 -16.63 -1.41
N ALA A 316 8.81 -16.91 -0.18
CA ALA A 316 9.61 -16.60 1.02
C ALA A 316 10.21 -17.88 1.55
N GLU A 317 11.49 -17.82 1.91
CA GLU A 317 12.19 -18.86 2.63
C GLU A 317 12.99 -18.22 3.79
N GLY A 318 13.21 -18.97 4.87
CA GLY A 318 14.06 -18.54 5.99
C GLY A 318 13.42 -17.53 6.95
N VAL A 319 14.23 -16.62 7.48
CA VAL A 319 13.93 -15.66 8.59
C VAL A 319 12.64 -14.87 8.38
N VAL A 320 12.20 -14.68 7.13
CA VAL A 320 10.99 -13.92 6.80
C VAL A 320 9.71 -14.75 6.93
N ALA A 321 9.77 -16.08 6.76
CA ALA A 321 8.66 -16.94 7.16
C ALA A 321 8.40 -16.81 8.67
N ASP A 322 9.48 -16.82 9.47
CA ASP A 322 9.41 -16.68 10.93
C ASP A 322 8.87 -15.29 11.36
N ILE A 323 9.15 -14.22 10.61
CA ILE A 323 8.64 -12.87 10.88
C ILE A 323 7.16 -12.73 10.49
N LEU A 324 6.73 -13.36 9.40
CA LEU A 324 5.33 -13.34 8.98
C LEU A 324 4.45 -14.21 9.90
N ASP A 325 4.97 -15.33 10.41
CA ASP A 325 4.31 -16.15 11.45
C ASP A 325 4.18 -15.43 12.80
N LEU A 326 4.94 -14.34 13.03
CA LEU A 326 4.82 -13.47 14.20
C LEU A 326 3.77 -12.36 14.04
N LEU A 327 3.24 -12.16 12.82
CA LEU A 327 2.25 -11.14 12.49
C LEU A 327 0.83 -11.70 12.32
N ASP A 328 0.67 -13.02 12.28
CA ASP A 328 -0.60 -13.76 12.40
C ASP A 328 -0.88 -14.17 13.88
#